data_AF-A0A2K6DUX9-F1
#
_entry.id   AF-A0A2K6DUX9-F1
#
_cell.length_a   1.000
_cell.length_b   1.000
_cell.length_c   1.000
_cell.angle_alpha   90.00
_cell.angle_beta   90.00
_cell.angle_gamma   90.00
#
_symmetry.space_group_name_H-M   'P 1'
#
loop_
_entity.id
_entity.type
_entity.pdbx_description
1 polymer ?
#
loop_
_entity_poly.entity_id
_entity_poly.type
_entity_poly.pdbx_seq_one_letter_code
_entity_poly.pdbx_strand_id
1 'polypeptide(L)'
;VGGISLTIKDPRWVGAWWLGFLIAAGSVALAAIPYFFFPKEMPKEKHELQFRRKVLAVTDSPARKDKDSPSKQSPGESTKKQDGLVQIAPNLTVIQFIKVFPRVLLQTLRHPIFLLVVLSQVCLSSMAAGMATFLPKFLERQFSITASYANLLIGCLSFPSVIVGIVVGGVLVKRLHLGPVGCGALCLLGMLLCLFFSLPLFFIGCPSHQIAGITHQTSAQPRPELFPSCMEVCSCPSDGFNPVCDPSTRVEYITPCHAGCSSQVVQDALDKSQVFYTNCSCVAEGNPVMAGSCDSTCSHLVVPFLLLVSLGSALACLTHTPSFMLILRGVKKEDKTLAVGIQFMFLRILAWMPSPVIHGSAIDTTCVHWALSCGRRAVCRYYNNDLLRNRFIGLQFFFKTGSVICFALVLAILRQQDKEARTKESRSSPAVAQQLLVSGPGKKPEDSRV
;
A
#
# COMPACT_ATOMS: atom_id res chain seq x y z
N VAL A 1 -18.65 -10.22 -42.65
CA VAL A 1 -18.45 -9.84 -41.22
C VAL A 1 -19.29 -10.78 -40.37
N GLY A 2 -18.72 -11.93 -40.00
CA GLY A 2 -19.42 -12.93 -39.18
C GLY A 2 -19.38 -12.49 -37.72
N GLY A 3 -20.46 -11.86 -37.26
CA GLY A 3 -20.62 -11.54 -35.85
C GLY A 3 -20.78 -12.83 -35.05
N ILE A 4 -19.82 -13.13 -34.19
CA ILE A 4 -19.94 -14.20 -33.20
C ILE A 4 -21.06 -13.76 -32.23
N SER A 5 -22.21 -14.44 -32.27
CA SER A 5 -23.31 -14.18 -31.33
C SER A 5 -22.94 -14.70 -29.95
N LEU A 6 -22.24 -13.87 -29.18
CA LEU A 6 -21.90 -14.16 -27.79
C LEU A 6 -23.17 -14.02 -26.94
N THR A 7 -23.66 -15.13 -26.41
CA THR A 7 -24.74 -15.13 -25.42
C THR A 7 -24.16 -14.97 -24.02
N ILE A 8 -24.99 -14.62 -23.03
CA ILE A 8 -24.59 -14.52 -21.61
C ILE A 8 -24.05 -15.87 -21.08
N LYS A 9 -24.38 -16.98 -21.76
CA LYS A 9 -23.88 -18.33 -21.48
C LYS A 9 -22.53 -18.65 -22.15
N ASP A 10 -22.04 -17.84 -23.08
CA ASP A 10 -20.74 -18.06 -23.73
C ASP A 10 -19.62 -17.72 -22.73
N PRO A 11 -18.63 -18.60 -22.50
CA PRO A 11 -17.52 -18.36 -21.57
C PRO A 11 -16.66 -17.13 -21.93
N ARG A 12 -16.79 -16.59 -23.15
CA ARG A 12 -16.12 -15.37 -23.60
C ARG A 12 -16.94 -14.09 -23.33
N TRP A 13 -18.12 -14.19 -22.74
CA TRP A 13 -18.96 -13.03 -22.42
C TRP A 13 -18.31 -12.18 -21.31
N VAL A 14 -17.85 -10.99 -21.68
CA VAL A 14 -17.39 -9.98 -20.73
C VAL A 14 -18.59 -9.06 -20.42
N GLY A 15 -19.17 -9.19 -19.23
CA GLY A 15 -20.29 -8.35 -18.78
C GLY A 15 -19.94 -6.85 -18.73
N ALA A 16 -20.87 -6.00 -18.26
CA ALA A 16 -20.70 -4.55 -18.18
C ALA A 16 -19.65 -4.09 -17.14
N TRP A 17 -18.39 -4.43 -17.36
CA TRP A 17 -17.24 -4.17 -16.46
C TRP A 17 -17.00 -2.68 -16.19
N TRP A 18 -17.48 -1.79 -17.07
CA TRP A 18 -17.37 -0.34 -16.93
C TRP A 18 -18.35 0.27 -15.91
N LEU A 19 -19.44 -0.43 -15.58
CA LEU A 19 -20.50 0.10 -14.73
C LEU A 19 -20.01 0.50 -13.33
N GLY A 20 -19.03 -0.24 -12.81
CA GLY A 20 -18.40 0.06 -11.51
C GLY A 20 -17.75 1.45 -11.46
N PHE A 21 -17.17 1.93 -12.56
CA PHE A 21 -16.56 3.26 -12.60
C PHE A 21 -17.60 4.38 -12.46
N LEU A 22 -18.77 4.22 -13.09
CA LEU A 22 -19.85 5.21 -13.00
C LEU A 22 -20.45 5.26 -11.59
N ILE A 23 -20.68 4.09 -10.97
CA ILE A 23 -21.17 4.01 -9.59
C ILE A 23 -20.17 4.65 -8.62
N ALA A 24 -18.88 4.35 -8.78
CA ALA A 24 -17.82 4.94 -7.95
C ALA A 24 -17.73 6.47 -8.15
N ALA A 25 -17.77 6.95 -9.39
CA ALA A 25 -17.75 8.38 -9.70
C ALA A 25 -18.95 9.12 -9.09
N GLY A 26 -20.16 8.56 -9.23
CA GLY A 26 -21.37 9.10 -8.61
C GLY A 26 -21.27 9.14 -7.08
N SER A 27 -20.75 8.08 -6.46
CA SER A 27 -20.55 7.99 -5.01
C SER A 27 -19.54 9.03 -4.49
N VAL A 28 -18.43 9.24 -5.22
CA VAL A 28 -17.43 10.27 -4.88
C VAL A 28 -18.00 11.68 -5.06
N ALA A 29 -18.80 11.91 -6.11
CA ALA A 29 -19.45 13.20 -6.33
C ALA A 29 -20.42 13.53 -5.19
N LEU A 30 -21.22 12.55 -4.74
CA LEU A 30 -22.12 12.70 -3.58
C LEU A 30 -21.34 12.97 -2.29
N ALA A 31 -20.25 12.24 -2.05
CA ALA A 31 -19.38 12.44 -0.88
C ALA A 31 -18.65 13.80 -0.87
N ALA A 32 -18.52 14.46 -2.03
CA ALA A 32 -17.92 15.79 -2.14
C ALA A 32 -18.88 16.93 -1.76
N ILE A 33 -20.20 16.71 -1.80
CA ILE A 33 -21.22 17.73 -1.52
C ILE A 33 -21.00 18.44 -0.17
N PRO A 34 -20.72 17.76 0.95
CA PRO A 34 -20.46 18.41 2.24
C PRO A 34 -19.29 19.40 2.23
N TYR A 35 -18.29 19.20 1.36
CA TYR A 35 -17.13 20.09 1.28
C TYR A 35 -17.47 21.47 0.73
N PHE A 36 -18.54 21.61 -0.06
CA PHE A 36 -19.01 22.91 -0.56
C PHE A 36 -19.62 23.80 0.53
N PHE A 37 -20.01 23.22 1.68
CA PHE A 37 -20.56 23.96 2.81
C PHE A 37 -19.48 24.48 3.77
N PHE A 38 -18.19 24.17 3.55
CA PHE A 38 -17.12 24.76 4.34
C PHE A 38 -16.93 26.25 3.98
N PRO A 39 -16.80 27.14 4.97
CA PRO A 39 -16.56 28.55 4.71
C PRO A 39 -15.23 28.74 3.97
N LYS A 40 -15.21 29.67 3.02
CA LYS A 40 -14.04 29.98 2.17
C LYS A 40 -12.79 30.33 2.99
N GLU A 41 -12.95 30.84 4.21
CA GLU A 41 -11.87 31.19 5.12
C GLU A 41 -12.19 30.72 6.55
N MET A 42 -11.23 30.11 7.22
CA MET A 42 -11.35 29.72 8.62
C MET A 42 -11.09 30.95 9.53
N PRO A 43 -12.01 31.34 10.45
CA PRO A 43 -11.88 32.57 11.24
C PRO A 43 -10.58 32.68 12.06
N LYS A 44 -10.07 31.54 12.56
CA LYS A 44 -8.80 31.48 13.33
C LYS A 44 -7.58 31.85 12.48
N GLU A 45 -7.60 31.50 11.20
CA GLU A 45 -6.50 31.78 10.28
C GLU A 45 -6.44 33.26 9.92
N LYS A 46 -7.61 33.91 9.77
CA LYS A 46 -7.71 35.36 9.59
C LYS A 46 -7.13 36.13 10.77
N HIS A 47 -7.39 35.69 12.01
CA HIS A 47 -6.85 36.33 13.21
C HIS A 47 -5.33 36.13 13.35
N GLU A 48 -4.81 34.93 13.07
CA GLU A 48 -3.36 34.63 13.06
C GLU A 48 -2.62 35.40 11.95
N LEU A 49 -3.18 35.47 10.74
CA LEU A 49 -2.63 36.25 9.62
C LEU A 49 -2.66 37.75 9.91
N GLN A 50 -3.75 38.27 10.49
CA GLN A 50 -3.84 39.67 10.90
C GLN A 50 -2.87 39.98 12.04
N PHE A 51 -2.73 39.08 13.02
CA PHE A 51 -1.76 39.21 14.10
C PHE A 51 -0.32 39.21 13.55
N ARG A 52 0.04 38.27 12.67
CA ARG A 52 1.35 38.28 11.98
C ARG A 52 1.58 39.55 11.19
N ARG A 53 0.57 40.03 10.46
CA ARG A 53 0.67 41.28 9.68
C ARG A 53 0.86 42.49 10.59
N LYS A 54 0.19 42.54 11.74
CA LYS A 54 0.40 43.59 12.76
C LYS A 54 1.78 43.50 13.40
N VAL A 55 2.27 42.31 13.73
CA VAL A 55 3.61 42.11 14.31
C VAL A 55 4.71 42.48 13.32
N LEU A 56 4.59 42.11 12.03
CA LEU A 56 5.51 42.56 10.99
C LEU A 56 5.46 44.09 10.80
N ALA A 57 4.27 44.70 10.78
CA ALA A 57 4.14 46.15 10.66
C ALA A 57 4.73 46.93 11.84
N VAL A 58 4.76 46.34 13.05
CA VAL A 58 5.40 46.93 14.24
C VAL A 58 6.92 46.77 14.20
N THR A 59 7.44 45.73 13.53
CA THR A 59 8.89 45.49 13.39
C THR A 59 9.52 46.42 12.33
N ASP A 60 8.72 46.94 11.39
CA ASP A 60 9.16 47.83 10.29
C ASP A 60 8.95 49.34 10.54
N SER A 61 8.64 49.77 11.76
CA SER A 61 8.54 51.21 12.07
C SER A 61 9.88 51.78 12.57
N PRO A 62 10.62 52.59 11.79
CA PRO A 62 11.71 53.38 12.34
C PRO A 62 11.11 54.57 13.10
N ALA A 63 11.43 54.67 14.38
CA ALA A 63 11.29 55.91 15.11
C ALA A 63 12.18 56.99 14.47
N ARG A 64 11.61 58.12 14.02
CA ARG A 64 12.16 59.47 14.28
C ARG A 64 11.25 60.62 13.81
N LYS A 65 11.35 61.69 14.61
CA LYS A 65 10.69 62.99 14.62
C LYS A 65 10.98 63.86 13.39
N ASP A 66 10.06 64.80 13.15
CA ASP A 66 10.13 66.10 12.44
C ASP A 66 11.47 66.56 11.84
N LYS A 67 11.43 66.95 10.55
CA LYS A 67 11.63 68.34 10.05
C LYS A 67 11.60 68.46 8.51
N ASP A 68 10.82 69.44 8.04
CA ASP A 68 10.87 70.32 6.85
C ASP A 68 11.36 69.84 5.44
N SER A 69 10.46 70.10 4.47
CA SER A 69 10.39 70.12 2.99
C SER A 69 11.65 70.42 2.10
N PRO A 70 11.55 70.49 0.74
CA PRO A 70 11.51 69.36 -0.22
C PRO A 70 12.52 69.49 -1.40
N SER A 71 13.09 68.40 -1.95
CA SER A 71 13.73 68.45 -3.28
C SER A 71 13.93 67.07 -3.91
N LYS A 72 13.87 67.06 -5.24
CA LYS A 72 13.72 65.98 -6.23
C LYS A 72 14.90 64.99 -6.32
N GLN A 73 14.55 63.82 -6.87
CA GLN A 73 15.24 63.09 -7.97
C GLN A 73 15.76 61.67 -7.64
N SER A 74 15.23 60.69 -8.39
CA SER A 74 15.68 59.29 -8.53
C SER A 74 16.48 59.16 -9.84
N PRO A 75 17.05 58.00 -10.22
CA PRO A 75 17.58 56.85 -9.45
C PRO A 75 19.00 56.43 -9.93
N GLY A 76 19.74 55.65 -9.14
CA GLY A 76 21.03 55.08 -9.57
C GLY A 76 21.53 53.99 -8.61
N GLU A 77 21.52 52.77 -9.12
CA GLU A 77 21.61 51.47 -8.46
C GLU A 77 23.05 51.08 -8.05
N SER A 78 23.23 50.53 -6.83
CA SER A 78 24.43 49.72 -6.51
C SER A 78 24.15 48.62 -5.49
N THR A 79 24.65 47.44 -5.84
CA THR A 79 24.66 46.12 -5.21
C THR A 79 25.03 46.05 -3.72
N LYS A 80 24.39 45.16 -2.93
CA LYS A 80 25.06 44.20 -2.02
C LYS A 80 24.12 43.21 -1.31
N LYS A 81 24.63 41.96 -1.20
CA LYS A 81 24.18 40.79 -0.44
C LYS A 81 23.61 41.11 0.94
N GLN A 82 22.53 40.41 1.32
CA GLN A 82 22.33 40.02 2.72
C GLN A 82 21.62 38.65 2.84
N ASP A 83 22.33 37.71 3.45
CA ASP A 83 21.81 36.48 4.02
C ASP A 83 20.80 36.81 5.13
N GLY A 84 19.60 36.24 5.06
CA GLY A 84 18.57 36.43 6.08
C GLY A 84 17.26 35.75 5.71
N LEU A 85 16.91 34.72 6.49
CA LEU A 85 15.57 34.18 6.73
C LEU A 85 14.52 34.42 5.62
N VAL A 86 14.42 33.50 4.66
CA VAL A 86 13.33 33.52 3.68
C VAL A 86 12.02 33.18 4.41
N GLN A 87 11.33 34.21 4.88
CA GLN A 87 9.92 34.18 5.21
C GLN A 87 9.14 33.81 3.94
N ILE A 88 8.38 32.72 4.02
CA ILE A 88 7.48 32.28 2.96
C ILE A 88 6.31 33.27 2.93
N ALA A 89 6.35 34.22 2.01
CA ALA A 89 5.23 35.11 1.67
C ALA A 89 4.21 34.37 0.78
N PRO A 90 2.90 34.69 0.86
CA PRO A 90 1.82 33.87 0.30
C PRO A 90 1.56 34.06 -1.21
N ASN A 91 2.53 34.54 -1.99
CA ASN A 91 2.38 34.74 -3.45
C ASN A 91 3.69 34.45 -4.20
N LEU A 92 4.19 33.21 -4.14
CA LEU A 92 5.30 32.79 -5.01
C LEU A 92 4.76 32.29 -6.35
N THR A 93 5.26 32.85 -7.46
CA THR A 93 5.04 32.33 -8.82
C THR A 93 5.53 30.88 -8.92
N VAL A 94 4.83 30.01 -9.65
CA VAL A 94 5.16 28.56 -9.80
C VAL A 94 6.63 28.33 -10.15
N ILE A 95 7.23 29.22 -10.94
CA ILE A 95 8.65 29.16 -11.35
C ILE A 95 9.62 29.40 -10.17
N GLN A 96 9.28 30.30 -9.24
CA GLN A 96 10.08 30.51 -8.02
C GLN A 96 9.94 29.33 -7.07
N PHE A 97 8.75 28.73 -6.97
CA PHE A 97 8.55 27.51 -6.20
C PHE A 97 9.40 26.35 -6.75
N ILE A 98 9.44 26.14 -8.07
CA ILE A 98 10.27 25.09 -8.71
C ILE A 98 11.77 25.26 -8.41
N LYS A 99 12.29 26.50 -8.40
CA LYS A 99 13.71 26.76 -8.07
C LYS A 99 14.03 26.55 -6.60
N VAL A 100 13.10 26.86 -5.70
CA VAL A 100 13.29 26.73 -4.25
C VAL A 100 13.03 25.29 -3.76
N PHE A 101 12.18 24.55 -4.47
CA PHE A 101 11.78 23.18 -4.16
C PHE A 101 12.95 22.20 -3.91
N PRO A 102 13.99 22.08 -4.77
CA PRO A 102 15.07 21.12 -4.53
C PRO A 102 15.87 21.44 -3.27
N ARG A 103 16.02 22.72 -2.92
CA ARG A 103 16.71 23.14 -1.69
C ARG A 103 15.90 22.77 -0.45
N VAL A 104 14.58 23.02 -0.47
CA VAL A 104 13.68 22.69 0.65
C VAL A 104 13.48 21.18 0.78
N LEU A 105 13.40 20.46 -0.35
CA LEU A 105 13.38 19.01 -0.39
C LEU A 105 14.63 18.43 0.28
N LEU A 106 15.83 18.89 -0.10
CA LEU A 106 17.08 18.42 0.49
C LEU A 106 17.18 18.75 1.98
N GLN A 107 16.74 19.94 2.40
CA GLN A 107 16.71 20.34 3.80
C GLN A 107 15.74 19.49 4.63
N THR A 108 14.57 19.15 4.06
CA THR A 108 13.56 18.29 4.70
C THR A 108 14.05 16.85 4.79
N LEU A 109 14.69 16.33 3.74
CA LEU A 109 15.29 14.98 3.72
C LEU A 109 16.46 14.83 4.69
N ARG A 110 17.13 15.93 5.05
CA ARG A 110 18.22 15.93 6.03
C ARG A 110 17.72 15.72 7.47
N HIS A 111 16.42 15.84 7.72
CA HIS A 111 15.84 15.53 9.03
C HIS A 111 15.67 14.00 9.18
N PRO A 112 16.46 13.33 10.03
CA PRO A 112 16.57 11.87 10.03
C PRO A 112 15.26 11.16 10.41
N ILE A 113 14.48 11.73 11.32
CA ILE A 113 13.18 11.18 11.73
C ILE A 113 12.17 11.26 10.58
N PHE A 114 12.17 12.35 9.82
CA PHE A 114 11.25 12.51 8.70
C PHE A 114 11.57 11.48 7.61
N LEU A 115 12.84 11.37 7.24
CA LEU A 115 13.29 10.43 6.22
C LEU A 115 12.97 8.97 6.59
N LEU A 116 13.27 8.56 7.84
CA LEU A 116 13.00 7.20 8.29
C LEU A 116 11.51 6.87 8.35
N VAL A 117 10.67 7.81 8.80
CA VAL A 117 9.21 7.60 8.81
C VAL A 117 8.66 7.52 7.39
N VAL A 118 9.12 8.38 6.47
CA VAL A 118 8.72 8.32 5.06
C VAL A 118 9.19 7.01 4.42
N LEU A 119 10.41 6.56 4.68
CA LEU A 119 10.93 5.28 4.18
C LEU A 119 10.09 4.09 4.70
N SER A 120 9.72 4.10 5.98
CA SER A 120 8.81 3.11 6.56
C SER A 120 7.45 3.10 5.87
N GLN A 121 6.89 4.28 5.58
CA GLN A 121 5.64 4.43 4.84
C GLN A 121 5.75 3.98 3.38
N VAL A 122 6.91 4.18 2.74
CA VAL A 122 7.21 3.65 1.41
C VAL A 122 7.22 2.12 1.42
N CYS A 123 7.88 1.49 2.40
CA CYS A 123 7.86 0.02 2.54
C CYS A 123 6.43 -0.50 2.73
N LEU A 124 5.66 0.11 3.64
CA LEU A 124 4.28 -0.28 3.92
C LEU A 124 3.37 -0.09 2.69
N SER A 125 3.53 1.02 1.98
CA SER A 125 2.78 1.31 0.76
C SER A 125 3.18 0.37 -0.38
N SER A 126 4.45 -0.05 -0.45
CA SER A 126 4.93 -0.98 -1.49
C SER A 126 4.27 -2.33 -1.30
N MET A 127 4.25 -2.83 -0.06
CA MET A 127 3.53 -4.02 0.32
C MET A 127 2.03 -3.93 -0.05
N ALA A 128 1.37 -2.83 0.29
CA ALA A 128 -0.05 -2.62 0.03
C ALA A 128 -0.37 -2.56 -1.47
N ALA A 129 0.45 -1.87 -2.27
CA ALA A 129 0.29 -1.80 -3.72
C ALA A 129 0.42 -3.19 -4.37
N GLY A 130 1.41 -3.98 -3.94
CA GLY A 130 1.60 -5.35 -4.43
C GLY A 130 0.43 -6.27 -4.12
N MET A 131 -0.09 -6.20 -2.89
CA MET A 131 -1.31 -6.92 -2.50
C MET A 131 -2.51 -6.47 -3.33
N ALA A 132 -2.73 -5.17 -3.45
CA ALA A 132 -3.88 -4.64 -4.18
C ALA A 132 -3.91 -5.09 -5.65
N THR A 133 -2.74 -5.20 -6.30
CA THR A 133 -2.66 -5.61 -7.71
C THR A 133 -2.77 -7.12 -7.91
N PHE A 134 -2.13 -7.93 -7.06
CA PHE A 134 -1.94 -9.36 -7.34
C PHE A 134 -2.61 -10.32 -6.35
N LEU A 135 -3.16 -9.84 -5.23
CA LEU A 135 -3.85 -10.72 -4.28
C LEU A 135 -5.03 -11.49 -4.90
N PRO A 136 -5.91 -10.90 -5.74
CA PRO A 136 -6.98 -11.66 -6.37
C PRO A 136 -6.44 -12.81 -7.22
N LYS A 137 -5.46 -12.50 -8.09
CA LYS A 137 -4.78 -13.49 -8.93
C LYS A 137 -4.06 -14.56 -8.11
N PHE A 138 -3.44 -14.17 -6.99
CA PHE A 138 -2.80 -15.10 -6.07
C PHE A 138 -3.82 -16.07 -5.49
N LEU A 139 -4.99 -15.60 -5.03
CA LEU A 139 -6.04 -16.45 -4.49
C LEU A 139 -6.64 -17.39 -5.55
N GLU A 140 -6.86 -16.88 -6.77
CA GLU A 140 -7.30 -17.70 -7.91
C GLU A 140 -6.36 -18.88 -8.14
N ARG A 141 -5.04 -18.65 -8.13
CA ARG A 141 -4.05 -19.71 -8.39
C ARG A 141 -3.81 -20.61 -7.18
N GLN A 142 -3.68 -20.03 -6.00
CA GLN A 142 -3.32 -20.76 -4.79
C GLN A 142 -4.47 -21.62 -4.26
N PHE A 143 -5.73 -21.23 -4.48
CA PHE A 143 -6.90 -21.96 -3.97
C PHE A 143 -7.89 -22.39 -5.05
N SER A 144 -7.62 -22.09 -6.33
CA SER A 144 -8.47 -22.50 -7.46
C SER A 144 -9.91 -21.97 -7.35
N ILE A 145 -10.04 -20.74 -6.86
CA ILE A 145 -11.33 -20.05 -6.78
C ILE A 145 -11.51 -19.08 -7.95
N THR A 146 -12.75 -18.67 -8.21
CA THR A 146 -13.05 -17.70 -9.27
C THR A 146 -12.58 -16.29 -8.89
N ALA A 147 -12.19 -15.50 -9.90
CA ALA A 147 -11.80 -14.10 -9.74
C ALA A 147 -12.88 -13.26 -9.04
N SER A 148 -14.15 -13.50 -9.36
CA SER A 148 -15.28 -12.80 -8.74
C SER A 148 -15.37 -13.10 -7.25
N TYR A 149 -15.27 -14.37 -6.86
CA TYR A 149 -15.32 -14.76 -5.46
C TYR A 149 -14.11 -14.23 -4.67
N ALA A 150 -12.90 -14.28 -5.23
CA ALA A 150 -11.70 -13.70 -4.63
C ALA A 150 -11.86 -12.19 -4.36
N ASN A 151 -12.31 -11.43 -5.35
CA ASN A 151 -12.53 -9.99 -5.23
C ASN A 151 -13.64 -9.66 -4.23
N LEU A 152 -14.73 -10.45 -4.19
CA LEU A 152 -15.80 -10.28 -3.21
C LEU A 152 -15.27 -10.45 -1.78
N LEU A 153 -14.49 -11.50 -1.52
CA LEU A 153 -13.94 -11.75 -0.19
C LEU A 153 -12.93 -10.67 0.24
N ILE A 154 -12.06 -10.22 -0.66
CA ILE A 154 -11.15 -9.08 -0.39
C ILE A 154 -11.97 -7.82 -0.06
N GLY A 155 -13.03 -7.58 -0.84
CA GLY A 155 -13.96 -6.46 -0.67
C GLY A 155 -14.61 -6.43 0.71
N CYS A 156 -15.15 -7.57 1.14
CA CYS A 156 -15.90 -7.69 2.39
C CYS A 156 -15.03 -7.86 3.64
N LEU A 157 -13.86 -8.50 3.55
CA LEU A 157 -13.03 -8.80 4.72
C LEU A 157 -11.89 -7.81 4.90
N SER A 158 -11.16 -7.50 3.82
CA SER A 158 -9.91 -6.75 3.94
C SER A 158 -10.11 -5.24 4.01
N PHE A 159 -11.01 -4.65 3.21
CA PHE A 159 -11.22 -3.19 3.26
C PHE A 159 -11.84 -2.70 4.58
N PRO A 160 -12.87 -3.35 5.16
CA PRO A 160 -13.38 -2.94 6.46
C PRO A 160 -12.32 -3.04 7.56
N SER A 161 -11.51 -4.09 7.53
CA SER A 161 -10.40 -4.29 8.48
C SER A 161 -9.36 -3.16 8.41
N VAL A 162 -9.03 -2.69 7.20
CA VAL A 162 -8.16 -1.52 6.99
C VAL A 162 -8.76 -0.26 7.63
N ILE A 163 -10.05 0.02 7.40
CA ILE A 163 -10.74 1.19 7.97
C ILE A 163 -10.71 1.14 9.51
N VAL A 164 -11.06 -0.01 10.08
CA VAL A 164 -11.01 -0.24 11.53
C VAL A 164 -9.60 0.00 12.06
N GLY A 165 -8.57 -0.51 11.39
CA GLY A 165 -7.16 -0.29 11.76
C GLY A 165 -6.80 1.19 11.85
N ILE A 166 -7.11 1.98 10.81
CA ILE A 166 -6.82 3.43 10.77
C ILE A 166 -7.52 4.18 11.91
N VAL A 167 -8.81 3.89 12.12
CA VAL A 167 -9.62 4.52 13.17
C VAL A 167 -9.09 4.17 14.55
N VAL A 168 -8.83 2.89 14.83
CA VAL A 168 -8.26 2.42 16.11
C VAL A 168 -6.91 3.07 16.36
N GLY A 169 -6.03 3.15 15.36
CA GLY A 169 -4.74 3.85 15.47
C GLY A 169 -4.90 5.33 15.85
N GLY A 170 -5.88 6.02 15.27
CA GLY A 170 -6.19 7.42 15.61
C GLY A 170 -6.79 7.59 17.01
N VAL A 171 -7.72 6.71 17.39
CA VAL A 171 -8.32 6.69 18.73
C VAL A 171 -7.25 6.44 19.79
N LEU A 172 -6.33 5.52 19.55
CA LEU A 172 -5.26 5.18 20.49
C LEU A 172 -4.31 6.36 20.74
N VAL A 173 -3.91 7.06 19.67
CA VAL A 173 -3.09 8.28 19.78
C VAL A 173 -3.82 9.38 20.56
N LYS A 174 -5.13 9.55 20.32
CA LYS A 174 -5.94 10.58 20.97
C LYS A 174 -6.21 10.26 22.45
N ARG A 175 -6.63 9.04 22.77
CA ARG A 175 -7.04 8.62 24.12
C ARG A 175 -5.87 8.49 25.08
N LEU A 176 -4.74 7.95 24.61
CA LEU A 176 -3.55 7.79 25.44
C LEU A 176 -2.65 9.03 25.45
N HIS A 177 -3.05 10.12 24.77
CA HIS A 177 -2.27 11.34 24.64
C HIS A 177 -0.79 11.07 24.29
N LEU A 178 -0.56 10.16 23.32
CA LEU A 178 0.77 9.67 23.02
C LEU A 178 1.68 10.81 22.56
N GLY A 179 2.82 10.98 23.23
CA GLY A 179 3.93 11.82 22.76
C GLY A 179 4.66 11.19 21.56
N PRO A 180 5.70 11.85 21.01
CA PRO A 180 6.46 11.32 19.86
C PRO A 180 7.06 9.93 20.13
N VAL A 181 7.64 9.71 21.32
CA VAL A 181 8.19 8.39 21.71
C VAL A 181 7.08 7.33 21.77
N GLY A 182 5.90 7.68 22.29
CA GLY A 182 4.73 6.79 22.35
C GLY A 182 4.21 6.43 20.95
N CYS A 183 4.13 7.40 20.03
CA CYS A 183 3.76 7.13 18.64
C CYS A 183 4.78 6.20 17.96
N GLY A 184 6.08 6.42 18.17
CA GLY A 184 7.13 5.53 17.64
C GLY A 184 7.04 4.11 18.19
N ALA A 185 6.80 3.97 19.49
CA ALA A 185 6.63 2.66 20.14
C ALA A 185 5.38 1.92 19.62
N LEU A 186 4.28 2.65 19.43
CA LEU A 186 3.04 2.09 18.87
C LEU A 186 3.25 1.59 17.44
N CYS A 187 3.94 2.36 16.59
CA CYS A 187 4.27 1.93 15.23
C CYS A 187 5.14 0.67 15.22
N LEU A 188 6.18 0.62 16.06
CA LEU A 188 7.06 -0.55 16.15
C LEU A 188 6.30 -1.79 16.63
N LEU A 189 5.52 -1.66 17.71
CA LEU A 189 4.72 -2.77 18.24
C LEU A 189 3.68 -3.26 17.22
N GLY A 190 2.98 -2.33 16.56
CA GLY A 190 1.99 -2.67 15.53
C GLY A 190 2.61 -3.44 14.36
N MET A 191 3.78 -3.02 13.88
CA MET A 191 4.48 -3.72 12.80
C MET A 191 5.06 -5.08 13.22
N LEU A 192 5.55 -5.21 14.46
CA LEU A 192 6.01 -6.50 15.00
C LEU A 192 4.85 -7.50 15.12
N LEU A 193 3.69 -7.05 15.64
CA LEU A 193 2.48 -7.87 15.68
C LEU A 193 2.02 -8.23 14.26
N CYS A 194 2.04 -7.28 13.33
CA CYS A 194 1.71 -7.52 11.93
C CYS A 194 2.59 -8.61 11.30
N LEU A 195 3.91 -8.59 11.55
CA LEU A 195 4.83 -9.65 11.12
C LEU A 195 4.47 -10.99 11.74
N PHE A 196 4.29 -11.03 13.06
CA PHE A 196 3.97 -12.25 13.80
C PHE A 196 2.69 -12.93 13.28
N PHE A 197 1.59 -12.19 13.13
CA PHE A 197 0.33 -12.72 12.61
C PHE A 197 0.37 -13.09 11.13
N SER A 198 1.38 -12.63 10.39
CA SER A 198 1.57 -13.02 8.98
C SER A 198 2.34 -14.32 8.81
N LEU A 199 3.02 -14.84 9.85
CA LEU A 199 3.86 -16.04 9.75
C LEU A 199 3.09 -17.28 9.29
N PRO A 200 1.85 -17.55 9.78
CA PRO A 200 1.09 -18.71 9.33
C PRO A 200 0.78 -18.71 7.82
N LEU A 201 0.82 -17.55 7.15
CA LEU A 201 0.52 -17.45 5.71
C LEU A 201 1.50 -18.24 4.83
N PHE A 202 2.72 -18.54 5.30
CA PHE A 202 3.66 -19.41 4.58
C PHE A 202 3.23 -20.88 4.55
N PHE A 203 2.46 -21.31 5.54
CA PHE A 203 2.05 -22.70 5.70
C PHE A 203 0.63 -22.96 5.16
N ILE A 204 -0.16 -21.90 5.01
CA ILE A 204 -1.53 -22.00 4.49
C ILE A 204 -1.50 -21.86 2.97
N GLY A 205 -1.65 -22.98 2.26
CA GLY A 205 -1.76 -22.99 0.82
C GLY A 205 -1.99 -24.39 0.25
N CYS A 206 -2.43 -24.44 -1.00
CA CYS A 206 -2.57 -25.70 -1.73
C CYS A 206 -1.26 -26.14 -2.40
N PRO A 207 -1.05 -27.47 -2.54
CA PRO A 207 -0.02 -27.99 -3.42
C PRO A 207 -0.32 -27.64 -4.89
N SER A 208 0.69 -27.78 -5.75
CA SER A 208 0.51 -27.60 -7.20
C SER A 208 -0.35 -28.72 -7.78
N HIS A 209 -1.25 -28.38 -8.70
CA HIS A 209 -2.09 -29.36 -9.40
C HIS A 209 -1.25 -30.31 -10.26
N GLN A 210 -1.71 -31.56 -10.37
CA GLN A 210 -1.12 -32.54 -11.27
C GLN A 210 -1.63 -32.27 -12.69
N ILE A 211 -0.73 -31.83 -13.57
CA ILE A 211 -1.09 -31.47 -14.95
C ILE A 211 -0.41 -32.48 -15.88
N ALA A 212 -1.21 -33.12 -16.72
CA ALA A 212 -0.72 -34.10 -17.69
C ALA A 212 0.33 -33.47 -18.62
N GLY A 213 1.50 -34.11 -18.75
CA GLY A 213 2.60 -33.66 -19.61
C GLY A 213 3.46 -32.51 -19.08
N ILE A 214 3.13 -31.93 -17.91
CA ILE A 214 3.90 -30.81 -17.30
C ILE A 214 4.47 -31.21 -15.93
N THR A 215 3.72 -31.95 -15.10
CA THR A 215 4.18 -32.37 -13.78
C THR A 215 4.87 -33.73 -13.87
N HIS A 216 6.21 -33.77 -13.75
CA HIS A 216 6.97 -35.03 -13.68
C HIS A 216 6.65 -35.76 -12.35
N GLN A 217 6.02 -36.94 -12.43
CA GLN A 217 5.84 -37.78 -11.24
C GLN A 217 7.21 -38.24 -10.71
N THR A 218 7.52 -37.87 -9.47
CA THR A 218 8.65 -38.43 -8.70
C THR A 218 8.14 -39.59 -7.83
N SER A 219 7.49 -40.57 -8.45
CA SER A 219 7.13 -41.82 -7.77
C SER A 219 7.56 -42.97 -8.66
N ALA A 220 8.29 -43.91 -8.06
CA ALA A 220 8.95 -45.03 -8.70
C ALA A 220 7.96 -45.95 -9.43
N GLN A 221 7.63 -45.61 -10.68
CA GLN A 221 7.30 -46.55 -11.75
C GLN A 221 7.80 -45.96 -13.07
N PRO A 222 8.54 -46.74 -13.90
CA PRO A 222 8.99 -46.28 -15.19
C PRO A 222 7.79 -46.27 -16.15
N ARG A 223 7.17 -45.12 -16.33
CA ARG A 223 6.44 -44.78 -17.56
C ARG A 223 7.00 -43.50 -18.18
N PRO A 224 8.24 -43.52 -18.68
CA PRO A 224 8.69 -42.56 -19.67
C PRO A 224 8.07 -42.92 -21.04
N GLU A 225 6.74 -42.94 -21.14
CA GLU A 225 6.03 -42.87 -22.42
C GLU A 225 4.90 -41.86 -22.28
N LEU A 226 5.27 -40.65 -22.71
CA LEU A 226 4.64 -39.36 -22.68
C LEU A 226 3.32 -39.33 -23.47
N PHE A 227 2.26 -40.02 -23.04
CA PHE A 227 0.90 -39.91 -23.63
C PHE A 227 0.79 -39.88 -25.20
N PRO A 228 1.69 -40.44 -26.04
CA PRO A 228 1.62 -40.15 -27.48
C PRO A 228 0.46 -40.93 -28.11
N SER A 229 0.25 -42.17 -27.66
CA SER A 229 -0.67 -43.14 -28.28
C SER A 229 -2.15 -42.78 -28.10
N CYS A 230 -2.54 -42.07 -27.03
CA CYS A 230 -3.92 -41.65 -26.83
C CYS A 230 -4.25 -40.31 -27.52
N MET A 231 -3.21 -39.50 -27.81
CA MET A 231 -3.33 -38.20 -28.49
C MET A 231 -3.27 -38.30 -30.03
N GLU A 232 -2.77 -39.40 -30.59
CA GLU A 232 -2.59 -39.58 -32.05
C GLU A 232 -3.85 -39.36 -32.89
N VAL A 233 -5.04 -39.51 -32.31
CA VAL A 233 -6.32 -39.28 -33.00
C VAL A 233 -6.61 -37.78 -33.22
N CYS A 234 -5.91 -36.87 -32.53
CA CYS A 234 -6.22 -35.44 -32.56
C CYS A 234 -4.97 -34.58 -32.80
N SER A 235 -4.91 -33.87 -33.94
CA SER A 235 -3.91 -32.82 -34.21
C SER A 235 -4.20 -31.55 -33.38
N CYS A 236 -3.98 -31.64 -32.07
CA CYS A 236 -4.33 -30.58 -31.14
C CYS A 236 -3.47 -29.32 -31.35
N PRO A 237 -4.07 -28.12 -31.40
CA PRO A 237 -3.31 -26.88 -31.51
C PRO A 237 -2.48 -26.65 -30.25
N SER A 238 -1.17 -26.43 -30.44
CA SER A 238 -0.21 -26.22 -29.34
C SER A 238 -0.50 -24.98 -28.49
N ASP A 239 -1.18 -23.97 -29.06
CA ASP A 239 -1.57 -22.75 -28.37
C ASP A 239 -2.97 -22.80 -27.71
N GLY A 240 -3.73 -23.89 -27.89
CA GLY A 240 -5.06 -24.02 -27.31
C GLY A 240 -5.07 -23.98 -25.77
N PHE A 241 -6.06 -23.32 -25.17
CA PHE A 241 -6.31 -23.37 -23.72
C PHE A 241 -7.79 -23.53 -23.44
N ASN A 242 -8.16 -24.65 -22.85
CA ASN A 242 -9.48 -24.85 -22.30
C ASN A 242 -9.37 -25.99 -21.27
N PRO A 243 -8.89 -25.70 -20.05
CA PRO A 243 -8.54 -26.74 -19.10
C PRO A 243 -9.75 -27.61 -18.79
N VAL A 244 -9.50 -28.91 -18.65
CA VAL A 244 -10.50 -29.90 -18.22
C VAL A 244 -9.94 -30.72 -17.09
N CYS A 245 -10.80 -31.08 -16.14
CA CYS A 245 -10.42 -31.89 -14.98
C CYS A 245 -11.05 -33.28 -15.05
N ASP A 246 -10.24 -34.31 -14.83
CA ASP A 246 -10.73 -35.65 -14.54
C ASP A 246 -11.16 -35.73 -13.05
N PRO A 247 -12.46 -35.94 -12.75
CA PRO A 247 -12.94 -36.00 -11.38
C PRO A 247 -12.38 -37.18 -10.57
N SER A 248 -11.98 -38.27 -11.24
CA SER A 248 -11.53 -39.51 -10.60
C SER A 248 -10.07 -39.45 -10.19
N THR A 249 -9.18 -39.05 -11.10
CA THR A 249 -7.73 -38.96 -10.86
C THR A 249 -7.27 -37.57 -10.41
N ARG A 250 -8.12 -36.54 -10.57
CA ARG A 250 -7.80 -35.11 -10.36
C ARG A 250 -6.60 -34.63 -11.17
N VAL A 251 -6.39 -35.22 -12.33
CA VAL A 251 -5.41 -34.76 -13.31
C VAL A 251 -6.07 -33.71 -14.21
N GLU A 252 -5.42 -32.55 -14.33
CA GLU A 252 -5.84 -31.50 -15.23
C GLU A 252 -5.16 -31.66 -16.60
N TYR A 253 -5.95 -31.52 -17.67
CA TYR A 253 -5.47 -31.51 -19.05
C TYR A 253 -5.64 -30.11 -19.65
N ILE A 254 -4.66 -29.68 -20.47
CA ILE A 254 -4.59 -28.30 -21.01
C ILE A 254 -5.79 -27.97 -21.91
N THR A 255 -6.27 -28.97 -22.66
CA THR A 255 -7.47 -28.86 -23.50
C THR A 255 -8.23 -30.20 -23.51
N PRO A 256 -9.53 -30.22 -23.86
CA PRO A 256 -10.27 -31.48 -24.08
C PRO A 256 -9.63 -32.35 -25.18
N CYS A 257 -8.93 -31.74 -26.14
CA CYS A 257 -8.21 -32.44 -27.20
C CYS A 257 -6.99 -33.20 -26.64
N HIS A 258 -6.22 -32.60 -25.72
CA HIS A 258 -5.12 -33.29 -25.02
C HIS A 258 -5.62 -34.41 -24.09
N ALA A 259 -6.89 -34.36 -23.68
CA ALA A 259 -7.56 -35.47 -22.99
C ALA A 259 -8.14 -36.53 -23.95
N GLY A 260 -8.09 -36.30 -25.26
CA GLY A 260 -8.58 -37.21 -26.30
C GLY A 260 -10.11 -37.29 -26.41
N CYS A 261 -10.84 -36.26 -25.96
CA CYS A 261 -12.31 -36.26 -25.94
C CYS A 261 -12.90 -35.93 -27.32
N SER A 262 -13.89 -36.72 -27.75
CA SER A 262 -14.57 -36.53 -29.05
C SER A 262 -15.97 -35.92 -28.98
N SER A 263 -16.61 -35.94 -27.80
CA SER A 263 -17.99 -35.46 -27.62
C SER A 263 -18.14 -34.52 -26.43
N GLN A 264 -19.13 -33.64 -26.48
CA GLN A 264 -19.48 -32.73 -25.38
C GLN A 264 -20.97 -32.89 -25.01
N VAL A 265 -21.26 -32.82 -23.72
CA VAL A 265 -22.60 -32.88 -23.14
C VAL A 265 -22.78 -31.63 -22.28
N VAL A 266 -23.79 -30.83 -22.59
CA VAL A 266 -24.15 -29.66 -21.78
C VAL A 266 -25.26 -30.08 -20.84
N GLN A 267 -25.00 -30.02 -19.53
CA GLN A 267 -26.01 -30.26 -18.52
C GLN A 267 -26.53 -28.91 -18.03
N ASP A 268 -27.73 -28.55 -18.47
CA ASP A 268 -28.43 -27.35 -17.99
C ASP A 268 -29.13 -27.69 -16.66
N ALA A 269 -28.53 -27.27 -15.55
CA ALA A 269 -29.21 -27.20 -14.25
C ALA A 269 -29.77 -25.79 -14.04
N LEU A 270 -30.86 -25.67 -13.27
CA LEU A 270 -31.69 -24.46 -13.08
C LEU A 270 -30.90 -23.17 -12.73
N ASP A 271 -29.66 -23.29 -12.21
CA ASP A 271 -28.79 -22.17 -11.84
C ASP A 271 -27.37 -22.20 -12.47
N LYS A 272 -26.95 -23.28 -13.14
CA LYS A 272 -25.60 -23.41 -13.74
C LYS A 272 -25.63 -24.35 -14.96
N SER A 273 -25.22 -23.85 -16.13
CA SER A 273 -24.91 -24.71 -17.27
C SER A 273 -23.49 -25.24 -17.12
N GLN A 274 -23.32 -26.55 -16.97
CA GLN A 274 -22.02 -27.19 -16.84
C GLN A 274 -21.73 -28.04 -18.07
N VAL A 275 -20.53 -27.89 -18.63
CA VAL A 275 -20.11 -28.60 -19.84
C VAL A 275 -19.23 -29.78 -19.42
N PHE A 276 -19.62 -30.97 -19.85
CA PHE A 276 -18.86 -32.21 -19.68
C PHE A 276 -18.36 -32.69 -21.05
N TYR A 277 -17.12 -33.16 -21.11
CA TYR A 277 -16.57 -33.82 -22.28
C TYR A 277 -16.55 -35.33 -22.07
N THR A 278 -16.88 -36.08 -23.10
CA THR A 278 -17.06 -37.55 -23.05
C THR A 278 -16.27 -38.20 -24.19
N ASN A 279 -16.13 -39.53 -24.11
CA ASN A 279 -15.38 -40.33 -25.07
C ASN A 279 -13.92 -39.87 -25.16
N CYS A 280 -13.25 -39.85 -24.00
CA CYS A 280 -11.88 -39.36 -23.82
C CYS A 280 -10.91 -40.54 -23.75
N SER A 281 -9.98 -40.65 -24.71
CA SER A 281 -9.02 -41.76 -24.81
C SER A 281 -7.88 -41.70 -23.80
N CYS A 282 -7.51 -40.51 -23.31
CA CYS A 282 -6.39 -40.33 -22.37
C CYS A 282 -6.81 -40.37 -20.90
N VAL A 283 -8.10 -40.51 -20.62
CA VAL A 283 -8.68 -40.50 -19.26
C VAL A 283 -8.88 -41.95 -18.80
N ALA A 284 -8.44 -42.27 -17.58
CA ALA A 284 -8.63 -43.60 -17.02
C ALA A 284 -10.14 -43.91 -16.94
N GLU A 285 -10.53 -45.09 -17.44
CA GLU A 285 -11.92 -45.59 -17.46
C GLU A 285 -12.91 -44.83 -18.37
N GLY A 286 -12.46 -43.85 -19.17
CA GLY A 286 -13.32 -43.14 -20.12
C GLY A 286 -14.40 -42.27 -19.46
N ASN A 287 -14.21 -41.92 -18.18
CA ASN A 287 -15.14 -41.10 -17.42
C ASN A 287 -15.33 -39.70 -18.04
N PRO A 288 -16.52 -39.09 -17.93
CA PRO A 288 -16.73 -37.71 -18.37
C PRO A 288 -15.82 -36.75 -17.60
N VAL A 289 -15.13 -35.86 -18.33
CA VAL A 289 -14.30 -34.80 -17.73
C VAL A 289 -15.06 -33.48 -17.71
N MET A 290 -14.81 -32.69 -16.67
CA MET A 290 -15.51 -31.42 -16.45
C MET A 290 -14.75 -30.27 -17.08
N ALA A 291 -15.46 -29.33 -17.72
CA ALA A 291 -14.89 -28.08 -18.20
C ALA A 291 -14.43 -27.19 -17.03
N GLY A 292 -13.23 -26.65 -17.12
CA GLY A 292 -12.60 -25.85 -16.07
C GLY A 292 -11.45 -26.57 -15.38
N SER A 293 -10.69 -25.82 -14.60
CA SER A 293 -9.61 -26.36 -13.76
C SER A 293 -10.16 -27.23 -12.62
N CYS A 294 -9.31 -28.12 -12.11
CA CYS A 294 -9.70 -29.00 -11.01
C CYS A 294 -10.05 -28.22 -9.73
N ASP A 295 -11.16 -28.61 -9.10
CA ASP A 295 -11.53 -28.08 -7.78
C ASP A 295 -10.46 -28.43 -6.75
N SER A 296 -10.12 -27.44 -5.93
CA SER A 296 -9.11 -27.60 -4.89
C SER A 296 -9.72 -28.14 -3.60
N THR A 297 -9.16 -29.23 -3.06
CA THR A 297 -9.53 -29.77 -1.73
C THR A 297 -9.26 -28.80 -0.57
N CYS A 298 -8.44 -27.78 -0.81
CA CYS A 298 -8.06 -26.77 0.17
C CYS A 298 -8.78 -25.43 -0.03
N SER A 299 -9.90 -25.39 -0.77
CA SER A 299 -10.74 -24.19 -0.88
C SER A 299 -11.23 -23.67 0.49
N HIS A 300 -11.43 -24.58 1.47
CA HIS A 300 -11.78 -24.22 2.85
C HIS A 300 -10.70 -23.37 3.57
N LEU A 301 -9.45 -23.41 3.11
CA LEU A 301 -8.34 -22.62 3.66
C LEU A 301 -8.32 -21.16 3.18
N VAL A 302 -9.13 -20.79 2.18
CA VAL A 302 -9.22 -19.42 1.65
C VAL A 302 -9.68 -18.43 2.72
N VAL A 303 -10.76 -18.76 3.43
CA VAL A 303 -11.35 -17.90 4.46
C VAL A 303 -10.38 -17.64 5.61
N PRO A 304 -9.76 -18.65 6.26
CA PRO A 304 -8.78 -18.41 7.32
C PRO A 304 -7.54 -17.66 6.80
N PHE A 305 -7.09 -17.92 5.56
CA PHE A 305 -6.02 -17.14 4.94
C PHE A 305 -6.38 -15.66 4.83
N LEU A 306 -7.58 -15.34 4.36
CA LEU A 306 -8.04 -13.96 4.23
C LEU A 306 -8.30 -13.27 5.56
N LEU A 307 -8.75 -14.00 6.59
CA LEU A 307 -8.88 -13.47 7.94
C LEU A 307 -7.51 -13.06 8.50
N LEU A 308 -6.48 -13.87 8.30
CA LEU A 308 -5.10 -13.53 8.70
C LEU A 308 -4.54 -12.35 7.91
N VAL A 309 -4.76 -12.31 6.58
CA VAL A 309 -4.38 -11.16 5.76
C VAL A 309 -5.10 -9.88 6.21
N SER A 310 -6.37 -9.98 6.56
CA SER A 310 -7.20 -8.85 7.01
C SER A 310 -6.81 -8.37 8.42
N LEU A 311 -6.48 -9.29 9.33
CA LEU A 311 -5.91 -8.95 10.63
C LEU A 311 -4.53 -8.28 10.47
N GLY A 312 -3.69 -8.82 9.60
CA GLY A 312 -2.39 -8.24 9.26
C GLY A 312 -2.53 -6.83 8.67
N SER A 313 -3.49 -6.61 7.77
CA SER A 313 -3.74 -5.30 7.18
C SER A 313 -4.28 -4.30 8.20
N ALA A 314 -5.17 -4.71 9.11
CA ALA A 314 -5.65 -3.88 10.21
C ALA A 314 -4.49 -3.41 11.12
N LEU A 315 -3.60 -4.34 11.52
CA LEU A 315 -2.43 -4.02 12.35
C LEU A 315 -1.43 -3.09 11.64
N ALA A 316 -1.21 -3.32 10.34
CA ALA A 316 -0.40 -2.42 9.51
C ALA A 316 -1.02 -1.01 9.47
N CYS A 317 -2.32 -0.91 9.19
CA CYS A 317 -3.03 0.36 9.07
C CYS A 317 -3.18 1.11 10.40
N LEU A 318 -3.16 0.40 11.53
CA LEU A 318 -3.08 1.00 12.87
C LEU A 318 -1.85 1.89 13.04
N THR A 319 -0.75 1.58 12.34
CA THR A 319 0.48 2.39 12.39
C THR A 319 0.44 3.64 11.50
N HIS A 320 -0.53 3.73 10.58
CA HIS A 320 -0.61 4.83 9.62
C HIS A 320 -0.82 6.18 10.31
N THR A 321 -1.83 6.30 11.18
CA THR A 321 -2.13 7.54 11.91
C THR A 321 -0.98 8.01 12.84
N PRO A 322 -0.40 7.17 13.73
CA PRO A 322 0.73 7.60 14.55
C PRO A 322 1.97 7.97 13.73
N SER A 323 2.25 7.28 12.63
CA SER A 323 3.36 7.64 11.74
C SER A 323 3.15 9.00 11.05
N PHE A 324 1.93 9.28 10.58
CA PHE A 324 1.59 10.59 10.03
C PHE A 324 1.70 11.71 11.07
N MET A 325 1.31 11.44 12.33
CA MET A 325 1.48 12.37 13.44
C MET A 325 2.95 12.65 13.78
N LEU A 326 3.85 11.67 13.63
CA LEU A 326 5.30 11.88 13.81
C LEU A 326 5.85 12.90 12.81
N ILE A 327 5.39 12.84 11.55
CA ILE A 327 5.77 13.82 10.52
C ILE A 327 5.26 15.20 10.89
N LEU A 328 3.96 15.33 11.20
CA LEU A 328 3.35 16.62 11.53
C LEU A 328 3.91 17.27 12.80
N ARG A 329 4.42 16.47 13.75
CA ARG A 329 5.05 16.97 14.98
C ARG A 329 6.55 17.25 14.81
N GLY A 330 7.22 16.59 13.87
CA GLY A 330 8.64 16.78 13.59
C GLY A 330 8.95 17.98 12.69
N VAL A 331 7.95 18.54 12.01
CA VAL A 331 8.10 19.64 11.06
C VAL A 331 7.48 20.93 11.61
N LYS A 332 8.12 22.08 11.33
CA LYS A 332 7.63 23.42 11.70
C LYS A 332 6.25 23.69 11.09
N LYS A 333 5.44 24.56 11.70
CA LYS A 333 4.05 24.81 11.29
C LYS A 333 3.94 25.26 9.83
N GLU A 334 4.92 26.02 9.35
CA GLU A 334 4.99 26.57 8.00
C GLU A 334 5.23 25.51 6.92
N ASP A 335 5.96 24.44 7.26
CA ASP A 335 6.45 23.45 6.28
C ASP A 335 5.58 22.17 6.26
N LYS A 336 4.50 22.10 7.05
CA LYS A 336 3.68 20.89 7.18
C LYS A 336 3.04 20.43 5.88
N THR A 337 2.42 21.35 5.15
CA THR A 337 1.74 21.03 3.88
C THR A 337 2.74 20.56 2.83
N LEU A 338 3.91 21.20 2.79
CA LEU A 338 5.00 20.81 1.90
C LEU A 338 5.56 19.42 2.27
N ALA A 339 5.80 19.15 3.55
CA ALA A 339 6.29 17.85 4.02
C ALA A 339 5.32 16.71 3.69
N VAL A 340 4.01 16.94 3.84
CA VAL A 340 2.96 15.98 3.43
C VAL A 340 2.97 15.77 1.91
N GLY A 341 3.12 16.84 1.11
CA GLY A 341 3.27 16.73 -0.34
C GLY A 341 4.49 15.89 -0.75
N ILE A 342 5.64 16.14 -0.13
CA ILE A 342 6.87 15.36 -0.35
C ILE A 342 6.68 13.89 0.03
N GLN A 343 6.04 13.61 1.16
CA GLN A 343 5.70 12.25 1.57
C GLN A 343 4.90 11.53 0.48
N PHE A 344 3.78 12.10 0.02
CA PHE A 344 2.95 11.46 -1.01
C PHE A 344 3.68 11.28 -2.34
N MET A 345 4.52 12.24 -2.73
CA MET A 345 5.37 12.12 -3.92
C MET A 345 6.27 10.88 -3.82
N PHE A 346 6.97 10.68 -2.71
CA PHE A 346 7.82 9.49 -2.50
C PHE A 346 7.01 8.20 -2.46
N LEU A 347 5.84 8.21 -1.82
CA LEU A 347 4.95 7.03 -1.82
C LEU A 347 4.55 6.65 -3.26
N ARG A 348 4.25 7.62 -4.12
CA ARG A 348 3.88 7.31 -5.51
C ARG A 348 5.05 6.80 -6.33
N ILE A 349 6.20 7.48 -6.27
CA ILE A 349 7.37 7.17 -7.10
C ILE A 349 8.08 5.90 -6.62
N LEU A 350 8.30 5.75 -5.31
CA LEU A 350 9.11 4.66 -4.76
C LEU A 350 8.30 3.43 -4.35
N ALA A 351 6.98 3.54 -4.17
CA ALA A 351 6.15 2.40 -3.78
C ALA A 351 5.18 1.97 -4.88
N TRP A 352 4.24 2.84 -5.26
CA TRP A 352 3.13 2.45 -6.14
C TRP A 352 3.57 2.11 -7.58
N MET A 353 4.57 2.80 -8.12
CA MET A 353 5.11 2.50 -9.45
C MET A 353 5.94 1.20 -9.50
N PRO A 354 6.97 1.00 -8.64
CA PRO A 354 7.81 -0.18 -8.73
C PRO A 354 7.17 -1.44 -8.12
N SER A 355 6.29 -1.32 -7.13
CA SER A 355 5.78 -2.49 -6.42
C SER A 355 5.05 -3.50 -7.31
N PRO A 356 4.13 -3.09 -8.22
CA PRO A 356 3.52 -4.03 -9.15
C PRO A 356 4.54 -4.72 -10.06
N VAL A 357 5.59 -4.02 -10.48
CA VAL A 357 6.66 -4.62 -11.30
C VAL A 357 7.44 -5.67 -10.51
N ILE A 358 7.80 -5.37 -9.26
CA ILE A 358 8.54 -6.30 -8.39
C ILE A 358 7.69 -7.53 -8.08
N HIS A 359 6.43 -7.35 -7.67
CA HIS A 359 5.53 -8.47 -7.38
C HIS A 359 5.19 -9.28 -8.64
N GLY A 360 4.95 -8.62 -9.77
CA GLY A 360 4.70 -9.26 -11.06
C GLY A 360 5.88 -10.12 -11.50
N SER A 361 7.11 -9.56 -11.45
CA SER A 361 8.33 -10.31 -11.76
C SER A 361 8.53 -11.49 -10.80
N ALA A 362 8.29 -11.30 -9.51
CA ALA A 362 8.38 -12.39 -8.53
C ALA A 362 7.36 -13.52 -8.80
N ILE A 363 6.16 -13.19 -9.29
CA ILE A 363 5.15 -14.18 -9.70
C ILE A 363 5.56 -14.87 -11.00
N ASP A 364 6.06 -14.13 -12.00
CA ASP A 364 6.45 -14.68 -13.30
C ASP A 364 7.59 -15.70 -13.18
N THR A 365 8.50 -15.52 -12.22
CA THR A 365 9.57 -16.48 -11.95
C THR A 365 9.09 -17.83 -11.40
N THR A 366 7.82 -17.96 -11.00
CA THR A 366 7.23 -19.24 -10.55
C THR A 366 6.44 -19.92 -11.66
N CYS A 367 6.42 -19.35 -12.86
CA CYS A 367 5.76 -19.91 -14.00
C CYS A 367 6.40 -21.23 -14.43
N VAL A 368 5.56 -22.26 -14.59
CA VAL A 368 5.93 -23.57 -15.11
C VAL A 368 5.61 -23.68 -16.60
N HIS A 369 4.49 -23.10 -17.04
CA HIS A 369 4.06 -23.18 -18.44
C HIS A 369 3.58 -21.84 -18.99
N TRP A 370 4.30 -21.33 -19.99
CA TRP A 370 4.02 -20.06 -20.67
C TRP A 370 3.11 -20.25 -21.88
N ALA A 371 2.12 -19.38 -22.04
CA ALA A 371 1.45 -19.23 -23.32
C ALA A 371 2.38 -18.51 -24.31
N LEU A 372 2.40 -18.97 -25.55
CA LEU A 372 3.05 -18.29 -26.66
C LEU A 372 2.01 -17.47 -27.42
N SER A 373 2.40 -16.30 -27.89
CA SER A 373 1.62 -15.50 -28.82
C SER A 373 2.59 -14.91 -29.83
N CYS A 374 2.45 -15.31 -31.10
CA CYS A 374 3.36 -14.94 -32.18
C CYS A 374 4.85 -15.27 -31.85
N GLY A 375 5.11 -16.43 -31.26
CA GLY A 375 6.45 -16.88 -30.89
C GLY A 375 7.09 -16.16 -29.69
N ARG A 376 6.37 -15.24 -29.03
CA ARG A 376 6.83 -14.57 -27.80
C ARG A 376 6.05 -15.04 -26.58
N ARG A 377 6.70 -15.02 -25.42
CA ARG A 377 6.05 -15.33 -24.13
C ARG A 377 4.98 -14.29 -23.85
N ALA A 378 3.76 -14.76 -23.63
CA ALA A 378 2.62 -13.93 -23.27
C ALA A 378 2.24 -14.19 -21.80
N VAL A 379 1.09 -14.80 -21.54
CA VAL A 379 0.59 -15.05 -20.19
C VAL A 379 1.07 -16.39 -19.68
N CYS A 380 1.59 -16.41 -18.44
CA CYS A 380 1.85 -17.68 -17.76
C CYS A 380 0.53 -18.36 -17.35
N ARG A 381 0.33 -19.62 -17.79
CA ARG A 381 -0.89 -20.39 -17.56
C ARG A 381 -0.84 -21.20 -16.26
N TYR A 382 0.29 -21.83 -15.98
CA TYR A 382 0.50 -22.65 -14.79
C TYR A 382 1.70 -22.17 -13.98
N TYR A 383 1.51 -22.11 -12.67
CA TYR A 383 2.51 -21.67 -11.70
C TYR A 383 2.78 -22.81 -10.72
N ASN A 384 4.00 -22.86 -10.19
CA ASN A 384 4.30 -23.69 -9.02
C ASN A 384 3.74 -22.99 -7.78
N ASN A 385 2.72 -23.57 -7.16
CA ASN A 385 1.99 -22.96 -6.04
C ASN A 385 2.86 -22.77 -4.79
N ASP A 386 3.79 -23.69 -4.50
CA ASP A 386 4.66 -23.57 -3.32
C ASP A 386 5.68 -22.44 -3.50
N LEU A 387 6.28 -22.36 -4.70
CA LEU A 387 7.20 -21.28 -5.01
C LEU A 387 6.46 -19.93 -5.10
N LEU A 388 5.24 -19.92 -5.67
CA LEU A 388 4.37 -18.75 -5.73
C LEU A 388 4.05 -18.22 -4.33
N ARG A 389 3.61 -19.09 -3.42
CA ARG A 389 3.34 -18.76 -2.01
C ARG A 389 4.58 -18.18 -1.33
N ASN A 390 5.71 -18.87 -1.42
CA ASN A 390 6.94 -18.45 -0.75
C ASN A 390 7.48 -17.11 -1.27
N ARG A 391 7.46 -16.87 -2.58
CA ARG A 391 7.92 -15.59 -3.15
C ARG A 391 6.95 -14.45 -2.85
N PHE A 392 5.64 -14.68 -3.00
CA PHE A 392 4.63 -13.64 -2.78
C PHE A 392 4.56 -13.21 -1.31
N ILE A 393 4.45 -14.18 -0.39
CA ILE A 393 4.44 -13.91 1.06
C ILE A 393 5.83 -13.46 1.54
N GLY A 394 6.91 -14.01 0.98
CA GLY A 394 8.28 -13.56 1.26
C GLY A 394 8.50 -12.08 0.98
N LEU A 395 7.98 -11.58 -0.15
CA LEU A 395 8.07 -10.17 -0.50
C LEU A 395 7.25 -9.27 0.44
N GLN A 396 6.09 -9.75 0.92
CA GLN A 396 5.33 -9.08 1.97
C GLN A 396 6.16 -8.93 3.24
N PHE A 397 6.80 -10.02 3.68
CA PHE A 397 7.68 -10.01 4.85
C PHE A 397 8.88 -9.09 4.69
N PHE A 398 9.52 -9.09 3.52
CA PHE A 398 10.64 -8.20 3.21
C PHE A 398 10.29 -6.73 3.46
N PHE A 399 9.17 -6.25 2.91
CA PHE A 399 8.73 -4.87 3.11
C PHE A 399 8.32 -4.58 4.56
N LYS A 400 7.62 -5.52 5.23
CA LYS A 400 7.26 -5.36 6.65
C LYS A 400 8.50 -5.27 7.55
N THR A 401 9.51 -6.09 7.30
CA THR A 401 10.78 -6.07 8.04
C THR A 401 11.52 -4.75 7.81
N GLY A 402 11.56 -4.24 6.57
CA GLY A 402 12.11 -2.91 6.29
C GLY A 402 11.43 -1.79 7.10
N SER A 403 10.10 -1.86 7.22
CA SER A 403 9.31 -0.94 8.04
C SER A 403 9.63 -1.07 9.55
N VAL A 404 9.78 -2.30 10.07
CA VAL A 404 10.18 -2.54 11.47
C VAL A 404 11.56 -1.95 11.75
N ILE A 405 12.54 -2.14 10.87
CA ILE A 405 13.89 -1.57 11.01
C ILE A 405 13.81 -0.04 11.05
N CYS A 406 13.04 0.57 10.14
CA CYS A 406 12.86 2.02 10.12
C CYS A 406 12.22 2.55 11.42
N PHE A 407 11.14 1.94 11.89
CA PHE A 407 10.49 2.34 13.14
C PHE A 407 11.35 2.09 14.38
N ALA A 408 12.16 1.02 14.39
CA ALA A 408 13.11 0.76 15.47
C ALA A 408 14.18 1.86 15.55
N LEU A 409 14.73 2.28 14.39
CA LEU A 409 15.66 3.41 14.31
C LEU A 409 15.01 4.73 14.74
N VAL A 410 13.78 5.01 14.32
CA VAL A 410 13.01 6.18 14.75
C VAL A 410 12.85 6.20 16.26
N LEU A 411 12.46 5.07 16.86
CA LEU A 411 12.29 4.97 18.31
C LEU A 411 13.61 5.14 19.06
N ALA A 412 14.72 4.61 18.53
CA ALA A 412 16.05 4.79 19.11
C ALA A 412 16.47 6.27 19.12
N ILE A 413 16.31 6.97 18.00
CA ILE A 413 16.61 8.40 17.88
C ILE A 413 15.73 9.23 18.82
N LEU A 414 14.42 8.96 18.87
CA LEU A 414 13.49 9.68 19.74
C LEU A 414 13.83 9.47 21.22
N ARG A 415 14.20 8.25 21.63
CA ARG A 415 14.64 7.97 23.01
C ARG A 415 15.95 8.66 23.34
N GLN A 416 16.88 8.77 22.39
CA GLN A 416 18.13 9.48 22.59
C GLN A 416 17.88 10.98 22.80
N GLN A 417 17.04 11.60 21.98
CA GLN A 417 16.66 13.01 22.12
C GLN A 417 15.96 13.29 23.47
N ASP A 418 15.07 12.40 23.90
CA ASP A 418 14.38 12.49 25.21
C ASP A 418 15.37 12.38 26.39
N LYS A 419 16.36 11.50 26.30
CA LYS A 419 17.45 11.39 27.29
C LYS A 419 18.28 12.67 27.33
N GLU A 420 18.72 13.18 26.19
CA GLU A 420 19.52 14.41 26.09
C GLU A 420 18.76 15.63 26.64
N ALA A 421 17.45 15.72 26.41
CA ALA A 421 16.59 16.75 26.97
C ALA A 421 16.55 16.68 28.51
N ARG A 422 16.31 15.50 29.08
CA ARG A 422 16.34 15.30 30.55
C ARG A 422 17.70 15.60 31.18
N THR A 423 18.80 15.23 30.52
CA THR A 423 20.14 15.55 31.01
C THR A 423 20.42 17.05 31.01
N LYS A 424 19.91 17.80 30.02
CA LYS A 424 20.03 19.27 30.00
C LYS A 424 19.21 19.92 31.10
N GLU A 425 17.98 19.49 31.35
CA GLU A 425 17.15 19.97 32.47
C GLU A 425 17.79 19.71 33.83
N SER A 426 18.37 18.51 34.02
CA SER A 426 19.10 18.15 35.24
C SER A 426 20.37 18.97 35.46
N ARG A 427 21.03 19.46 34.40
CA ARG A 427 22.20 20.36 34.49
C ARG A 427 21.82 21.82 34.71
N SER A 428 20.66 22.27 34.25
CA SER A 428 20.19 23.65 34.48
C SER A 428 19.62 23.87 35.90
N SER A 429 19.01 22.84 36.53
CA SER A 429 18.50 22.95 37.90
C SER A 429 19.52 23.34 38.98
N PRO A 430 20.75 22.77 39.03
CA PRO A 430 21.75 23.21 40.02
C PRO A 430 22.26 24.64 39.76
N ALA A 431 22.27 25.11 38.50
CA ALA A 431 22.68 26.48 38.17
C ALA A 431 21.63 27.54 38.57
N VAL A 432 20.34 27.22 38.45
CA VAL A 432 19.24 28.11 38.89
C VAL A 432 19.12 28.15 40.41
N ALA A 433 19.36 27.04 41.10
CA ALA A 433 19.43 27.01 42.57
C ALA A 433 20.60 27.86 43.10
N GLN A 434 21.73 27.90 42.38
CA GLN A 434 22.89 28.69 42.77
C GLN A 434 22.72 30.20 42.47
N GLN A 435 21.92 30.57 41.47
CA GLN A 435 21.55 31.98 41.21
C GLN A 435 20.54 32.54 42.23
N LEU A 436 19.67 31.69 42.81
CA LEU A 436 18.73 32.10 43.87
C LEU A 436 19.41 32.25 45.25
N LEU A 437 20.54 31.57 45.49
CA LEU A 437 21.31 31.69 46.74
C LEU A 437 22.31 32.87 46.77
N VAL A 438 22.65 33.45 45.60
CA VAL A 438 23.57 34.61 45.51
C VAL A 438 22.82 35.95 45.60
N SER A 439 21.48 35.94 45.58
CA SER A 439 20.67 37.15 45.73
C SER A 439 19.94 37.16 47.06
N GLY A 440 20.60 37.66 48.11
CA GLY A 440 19.95 38.11 49.34
C GLY A 440 20.77 39.22 50.00
N PRO A 441 20.24 40.00 50.96
CA PRO A 441 18.85 40.34 51.25
C PRO A 441 18.61 41.87 51.11
N GLY A 442 17.57 42.27 50.38
CA GLY A 442 17.17 43.68 50.23
C GLY A 442 15.93 44.01 51.06
N LYS A 443 16.14 44.71 52.18
CA LYS A 443 15.20 45.38 53.10
C LYS A 443 13.70 45.39 52.72
N LYS A 444 12.87 44.86 53.64
CA LYS A 444 11.45 45.24 53.78
C LYS A 444 11.33 46.73 54.15
N PRO A 445 10.31 47.42 53.62
CA PRO A 445 9.53 48.35 54.42
C PRO A 445 8.10 47.84 54.61
N GLU A 446 7.59 48.22 55.77
CA GLU A 446 6.24 48.05 56.31
C GLU A 446 5.14 48.74 55.47
N ASP A 447 3.96 48.11 55.52
CA ASP A 447 2.63 48.67 55.78
C ASP A 447 1.97 49.69 54.80
N SER A 448 0.86 49.28 54.18
CA SER A 448 -0.47 49.83 54.52
C SER A 448 -1.57 49.38 53.55
N ARG A 449 -2.72 49.03 54.16
CA ARG A 449 -4.09 49.06 53.61
C ARG A 449 -4.31 50.18 52.58
N VAL A 450 -4.96 49.87 51.46
CA VAL A 450 -6.42 50.00 51.17
C VAL A 450 -6.70 49.28 49.85
#